data_AF-A0A536W840-F1
#
_entry.id   AF-A0A536W840-F1
#
_cell.length_a   1.000
_cell.length_b   1.000
_cell.length_c   1.000
_cell.angle_alpha   90.00
_cell.angle_beta   90.00
_cell.angle_gamma   90.00
#
_symmetry.space_group_name_H-M   'P 1'
#
loop_
_entity.id
_entity.type
_entity.pdbx_description
1 polymer ?
#
loop_
_entity_poly.entity_id
_entity_poly.type
_entity_poly.pdbx_seq_one_letter_code
_entity_poly.pdbx_strand_id
1 'polypeptide(L)'
;MRRAYARAIPAPWRRIARIFVALGDPHRQRILLMFEPGERLNIGQIVAGSTLSRTAVAHHLRVLGDSGVLKREKTGREVYFWPDVTTVHAALAAVQDYLAEHR
;
A
#
# COMPACT_ATOMS: atom_id res chain seq x y z
N MET A 1 24.14 -1.03 19.03
CA MET A 1 22.92 -0.23 18.71
C MET A 1 23.30 0.99 17.88
N ARG A 2 22.78 1.15 16.66
CA ARG A 2 23.01 2.37 15.86
C ARG A 2 22.23 3.52 16.48
N ARG A 3 22.88 4.37 17.29
CA ARG A 3 22.24 5.49 18.02
C ARG A 3 21.45 6.44 17.10
N ALA A 4 21.83 6.55 15.83
CA ALA A 4 21.13 7.34 14.83
C ALA A 4 19.67 6.88 14.58
N TYR A 5 19.34 5.61 14.81
CA TYR A 5 17.99 5.07 14.60
C TYR A 5 17.10 5.19 15.85
N ALA A 6 17.67 5.55 17.00
CA ALA A 6 16.95 5.60 18.27
C ALA A 6 15.89 6.71 18.35
N ARG A 7 15.95 7.71 17.46
CA ARG A 7 15.05 8.88 17.48
C ARG A 7 14.09 8.93 16.30
N ALA A 8 14.45 8.35 15.16
CA ALA A 8 13.64 8.41 13.94
C ALA A 8 14.02 7.31 12.94
N ILE A 9 13.05 6.95 12.09
CA ILE A 9 13.27 6.06 10.96
C ILE A 9 14.16 6.76 9.92
N PRO A 10 15.25 6.12 9.46
CA PRO A 10 16.12 6.67 8.42
C PRO A 10 15.37 7.00 7.14
N ALA A 11 15.77 8.04 6.43
CA ALA A 11 15.08 8.48 5.20
C ALA A 11 14.83 7.33 4.19
N PRO A 12 15.79 6.43 3.90
CA PRO A 12 15.54 5.27 3.02
C PRO A 12 14.43 4.34 3.50
N TRP A 13 14.25 4.21 4.82
CA TRP A 13 13.29 3.32 5.45
C TRP A 13 11.91 3.95 5.66
N ARG A 14 11.76 5.28 5.52
CA ARG A 14 10.47 5.96 5.75
C ARG A 14 9.37 5.45 4.80
N ARG A 15 9.72 5.21 3.53
CA ARG A 15 8.77 4.68 2.55
C ARG A 15 8.37 3.24 2.89
N ILE A 16 9.36 2.42 3.25
CA ILE A 16 9.15 1.04 3.70
C ILE A 16 8.17 1.04 4.88
N ALA A 17 8.44 1.83 5.92
CA ALA A 17 7.57 1.94 7.09
C ALA A 17 6.12 2.30 6.74
N ARG A 18 5.90 3.27 5.84
CA ARG A 18 4.55 3.63 5.38
C ARG A 18 3.83 2.49 4.67
N ILE A 19 4.54 1.74 3.82
CA ILE A 19 3.99 0.57 3.12
C ILE A 19 3.59 -0.50 4.12
N PHE A 20 4.46 -0.86 5.06
CA PHE A 20 4.16 -1.89 6.07
C PHE A 20 3.03 -1.48 7.00
N VAL A 21 2.94 -0.21 7.41
CA VAL A 21 1.79 0.31 8.19
C VAL A 21 0.49 0.27 7.37
N ALA A 22 0.55 0.62 6.08
CA ALA A 22 -0.62 0.50 5.21
C ALA A 22 -1.04 -0.96 5.00
N LEU A 23 -0.10 -1.88 4.83
CA LEU A 23 -0.38 -3.30 4.66
C LEU A 23 -0.71 -4.03 5.97
N GLY A 24 -0.44 -3.44 7.14
CA GLY A 24 -0.71 -4.06 8.46
C GLY A 24 -2.18 -4.09 8.88
N ASP A 25 -3.12 -3.70 8.01
CA ASP A 25 -4.55 -3.63 8.31
C ASP A 25 -5.34 -4.64 7.48
N PRO A 26 -6.17 -5.49 8.11
CA PRO A 26 -6.90 -6.54 7.41
C PRO A 26 -7.92 -6.03 6.37
N HIS A 27 -8.52 -4.86 6.54
CA HIS A 27 -9.46 -4.31 5.55
C HIS A 27 -8.71 -3.80 4.32
N ARG A 28 -7.56 -3.17 4.51
CA ARG A 28 -6.69 -2.74 3.41
C ARG A 28 -6.11 -3.94 2.64
N GLN A 29 -5.73 -5.00 3.35
CA GLN A 29 -5.32 -6.26 2.71
C GLN A 29 -6.48 -6.87 1.90
N ARG A 30 -7.70 -6.92 2.44
CA ARG A 30 -8.86 -7.40 1.70
C ARG A 30 -9.09 -6.61 0.43
N ILE A 31 -9.03 -5.27 0.48
CA ILE A 31 -9.13 -4.41 -0.72
C ILE A 31 -8.03 -4.75 -1.72
N LEU A 32 -6.78 -4.94 -1.28
CA LEU A 32 -5.67 -5.30 -2.16
C LEU A 32 -5.88 -6.67 -2.84
N LEU A 33 -6.50 -7.61 -2.13
CA LEU A 33 -6.80 -8.95 -2.63
C LEU A 33 -8.03 -8.99 -3.56
N MET A 34 -8.74 -7.88 -3.74
CA MET A 34 -9.84 -7.79 -4.72
C MET A 34 -9.35 -7.64 -6.16
N PHE A 35 -8.09 -7.25 -6.37
CA PHE A 35 -7.55 -7.01 -7.71
C PHE A 35 -7.00 -8.30 -8.32
N GLU A 36 -7.53 -8.67 -9.49
CA GLU A 36 -6.92 -9.66 -10.36
C GLU A 36 -5.68 -9.10 -11.09
N PRO A 37 -4.79 -9.95 -11.64
CA PRO A 37 -3.62 -9.49 -12.39
C PRO A 37 -3.99 -8.55 -13.54
N GLY A 38 -3.48 -7.31 -13.49
CA GLY A 38 -3.75 -6.27 -14.49
C GLY A 38 -5.08 -5.54 -14.33
N GLU A 39 -5.88 -5.90 -13.33
CA GLU A 39 -7.18 -5.28 -13.09
C GLU A 39 -7.06 -3.85 -12.58
N ARG A 40 -8.04 -3.03 -12.97
CA ARG A 40 -8.20 -1.65 -12.50
C ARG A 40 -9.62 -1.47 -12.00
N LEU A 41 -9.76 -1.14 -10.73
CA LEU A 41 -11.08 -0.96 -10.09
C LEU A 41 -11.28 0.50 -9.69
N ASN A 42 -12.49 1.02 -9.90
CA ASN A 42 -12.90 2.29 -9.32
C ASN A 42 -13.48 2.08 -7.91
N ILE A 43 -13.70 3.19 -7.19
CA ILE A 43 -14.25 3.13 -5.82
C ILE A 43 -15.64 2.48 -5.77
N GLY A 44 -16.47 2.62 -6.81
CA GLY A 44 -17.79 2.00 -6.87
C GLY A 44 -17.72 0.48 -6.91
N GLN A 45 -16.83 -0.07 -7.73
CA GLN A 45 -16.59 -1.52 -7.83
C GLN A 45 -16.05 -2.08 -6.52
N ILE A 46 -15.10 -1.37 -5.88
CA ILE A 46 -14.53 -1.79 -4.59
C ILE A 46 -15.59 -1.75 -3.48
N VAL A 47 -16.44 -0.73 -3.46
CA VAL A 47 -17.57 -0.67 -2.52
C VAL A 47 -18.52 -1.84 -2.75
N ALA A 48 -18.88 -2.14 -4.00
CA ALA A 48 -19.79 -3.23 -4.34
C ALA A 48 -19.26 -4.62 -3.95
N GLY A 49 -17.94 -4.83 -4.00
CA GLY A 49 -17.29 -6.08 -3.60
C GLY A 49 -16.85 -6.13 -2.13
N SER A 50 -17.20 -5.13 -1.31
CA SER A 50 -16.79 -5.05 0.09
C SER A 50 -17.99 -4.91 1.04
N THR A 51 -17.78 -5.19 2.31
CA THR A 51 -18.77 -4.92 3.38
C THR A 51 -18.66 -3.50 3.94
N LEU A 52 -17.84 -2.64 3.34
CA LEU A 52 -17.48 -1.33 3.87
C LEU A 52 -18.33 -0.22 3.25
N SER A 53 -18.54 0.85 4.01
CA SER A 53 -19.13 2.07 3.48
C SER A 53 -18.20 2.73 2.45
N ARG A 54 -18.79 3.52 1.53
CA ARG A 54 -18.02 4.30 0.56
C ARG A 54 -17.00 5.24 1.23
N THR A 55 -17.35 5.84 2.36
CA THR A 55 -16.43 6.69 3.13
C THR A 55 -15.25 5.91 3.69
N ALA A 56 -15.49 4.70 4.21
CA ALA A 56 -14.42 3.83 4.70
C ALA A 56 -13.51 3.36 3.56
N VAL A 57 -14.07 2.95 2.42
CA VAL A 57 -13.29 2.58 1.23
C VAL A 57 -12.45 3.77 0.74
N ALA A 58 -13.01 4.98 0.66
CA ALA A 58 -12.26 6.17 0.29
C ALA A 58 -11.08 6.44 1.23
N HIS A 59 -11.29 6.25 2.54
CA HIS A 59 -10.21 6.37 3.53
C HIS A 59 -9.10 5.36 3.27
N HIS A 60 -9.44 4.09 3.07
CA HIS A 60 -8.46 3.04 2.80
C HIS A 60 -7.71 3.26 1.49
N LEU A 61 -8.40 3.66 0.42
CA LEU A 61 -7.79 3.95 -0.88
C LEU A 61 -6.82 5.12 -0.82
N ARG A 62 -7.13 6.15 -0.03
CA ARG A 62 -6.20 7.26 0.22
C ARG A 62 -4.95 6.76 0.95
N VAL A 63 -5.10 6.00 2.05
CA VAL A 63 -3.95 5.46 2.80
C VAL A 63 -3.08 4.56 1.91
N LEU A 64 -3.70 3.68 1.13
CA LEU A 64 -3.00 2.79 0.20
C LEU A 64 -2.30 3.56 -0.92
N GLY A 65 -2.94 4.60 -1.47
CA GLY A 65 -2.33 5.48 -2.48
C GLY A 65 -1.16 6.29 -1.92
N ASP A 66 -1.33 6.94 -0.77
CA ASP A 66 -0.32 7.80 -0.13
C ASP A 66 0.91 7.00 0.33
N SER A 67 0.73 5.72 0.68
CA SER A 67 1.83 4.80 0.99
C SER A 67 2.58 4.30 -0.24
N GLY A 68 1.98 4.39 -1.43
CA GLY A 68 2.49 3.84 -2.68
C GLY A 68 2.18 2.36 -2.90
N VAL A 69 1.24 1.78 -2.14
CA VAL A 69 0.76 0.41 -2.37
C VAL A 69 -0.15 0.34 -3.59
N LEU A 70 -0.97 1.37 -3.82
CA LEU A 70 -1.81 1.49 -5.01
C LEU A 70 -1.38 2.68 -5.87
N LYS A 71 -1.42 2.50 -7.18
CA LYS A 71 -1.47 3.59 -8.15
C LYS A 71 -2.92 4.04 -8.34
N ARG A 72 -3.09 5.25 -8.87
CA ARG A 72 -4.38 5.80 -9.25
C ARG A 72 -4.28 6.65 -10.50
N GLU A 73 -5.32 6.65 -11.31
CA GLU A 73 -5.45 7.51 -12.49
C GLU A 73 -6.90 7.91 -12.69
N LYS A 74 -7.12 9.15 -13.11
CA LYS A 74 -8.43 9.69 -13.44
C LYS A 74 -8.73 9.44 -14.92
N THR A 75 -9.85 8.77 -15.19
CA THR A 75 -10.34 8.49 -16.55
C THR A 75 -11.75 9.05 -16.66
N GLY A 76 -11.91 10.17 -17.36
CA GLY A 76 -13.17 10.92 -17.39
C GLY A 76 -13.58 11.42 -16.00
N ARG A 77 -14.71 10.92 -15.49
CA ARG A 77 -15.24 11.27 -14.17
C ARG A 77 -14.82 10.30 -13.06
N GLU A 78 -14.29 9.14 -13.43
CA GLU A 78 -13.92 8.08 -12.49
C GLU A 78 -12.43 8.12 -12.15
N VAL A 79 -12.07 7.55 -11.01
CA VAL A 79 -10.69 7.29 -10.62
C VAL A 79 -10.52 5.79 -10.45
N TYR A 80 -9.57 5.23 -11.17
CA TYR A 80 -9.22 3.82 -11.13
C TYR A 80 -7.96 3.60 -10.31
N PHE A 81 -7.93 2.51 -9.55
CA PHE A 81 -6.85 2.09 -8.68
C PHE A 81 -6.32 0.73 -9.13
N TRP A 82 -5.04 0.44 -8.85
CA TRP A 82 -4.43 -0.87 -9.08
C TRP A 82 -3.13 -1.00 -8.26
N PRO A 83 -2.66 -2.23 -7.95
CA PRO A 83 -1.43 -2.45 -7.18
C PRO A 83 -0.17 -1.87 -7.84
N ASP A 84 0.67 -1.20 -7.05
CA ASP A 84 2.04 -0.84 -7.43
C ASP A 84 3.03 -1.94 -7.03
N VAL A 85 3.06 -3.01 -7.83
CA VAL A 85 3.89 -4.18 -7.55
C VAL A 85 5.37 -3.82 -7.42
N THR A 86 5.88 -2.92 -8.28
CA THR A 86 7.28 -2.48 -8.27
C THR A 86 7.64 -1.84 -6.93
N THR A 87 6.80 -0.95 -6.43
CA THR A 87 7.02 -0.24 -5.16
C THR A 87 7.00 -1.19 -3.97
N VAL A 88 6.01 -2.08 -3.91
CA VAL A 88 5.86 -3.03 -2.79
C VAL A 88 7.00 -4.05 -2.80
N HIS A 89 7.38 -4.55 -3.98
CA HIS A 89 8.50 -5.48 -4.13
C HIS A 89 9.82 -4.85 -3.66
N ALA A 90 10.10 -3.60 -4.03
CA ALA A 90 11.31 -2.90 -3.56
C ALA A 90 11.34 -2.74 -2.02
N ALA A 91 10.18 -2.53 -1.39
CA ALA A 91 10.10 -2.43 0.07
C ALA A 91 10.35 -3.78 0.76
N LEU A 92 9.83 -4.88 0.20
CA LEU A 92 10.11 -6.24 0.68
C LEU A 92 11.59 -6.62 0.49
N ALA A 93 12.15 -6.33 -0.68
CA ALA A 93 13.56 -6.60 -0.98
C ALA A 93 14.49 -5.90 0.02
N ALA A 94 14.25 -4.62 0.33
CA ALA A 94 15.06 -3.89 1.32
C ALA A 94 15.01 -4.51 2.74
N VAL A 95 13.88 -5.11 3.12
CA VAL A 95 13.78 -5.86 4.39
C VAL A 95 14.54 -7.19 4.30
N GLN A 96 14.42 -7.90 3.17
CA GLN A 96 15.15 -9.15 2.93
C GLN A 96 16.66 -8.93 2.93
N ASP A 97 17.16 -7.89 2.26
CA ASP A 97 18.57 -7.51 2.22
C ASP A 97 19.11 -7.25 3.63
N TYR A 98 18.36 -6.47 4.44
CA TYR A 98 18.71 -6.24 5.84
C TYR A 98 18.82 -7.55 6.64
N LEU A 99 17.86 -8.46 6.48
CA LEU A 99 17.90 -9.76 7.17
C LEU A 99 19.06 -10.63 6.69
N ALA A 100 19.41 -10.58 5.41
CA ALA A 100 20.52 -11.34 4.84
C ALA A 100 21.89 -10.85 5.34
N GLU A 101 22.08 -9.54 5.46
CA GLU A 101 23.30 -8.93 6.02
C GLU A 101 23.53 -9.24 7.51
N HIS A 102 22.50 -9.69 8.22
CA HIS A 102 22.53 -9.94 9.67
C HIS A 102 22.29 -11.42 10.04
N ARG A 103 22.53 -12.32 9.08
CA ARG A 103 22.72 -13.76 9.35
C ARG A 103 24.16 -14.04 9.78
#